data_AF-S5YDQ8-F1
#
_entry.id   AF-S5YDQ8-F1
#
_cell.length_a   1.000
_cell.length_b   1.000
_cell.length_c   1.000
_cell.angle_alpha   90.00
_cell.angle_beta   90.00
_cell.angle_gamma   90.00
#
_symmetry.space_group_name_H-M   'P 1'
#
loop_
_entity.id
_entity.type
_entity.pdbx_description
1 polymer ?
#
loop_
_entity_poly.entity_id
_entity_poly.type
_entity_poly.pdbx_seq_one_letter_code
_entity_poly.pdbx_strand_id
1 'polypeptide(L)'
;MTTLKTLTAAALAAITLAATPGFALALEPLSQNKYVNDRLIAARIADRIRKECPSYDARMIYAFGQARALKAWTLKQGYTSRQIDAFLDNKDDKKRIYAVADDYLKRRGAVRGNAQSFCAVGAQEFANNSYIATFLVKK
;
A
#
# COMPACT_ATOMS: atom_id res chain seq x y z
N MET A 1 15.51 8.97 -83.17
CA MET A 1 15.74 7.51 -83.23
C MET A 1 16.48 7.10 -81.97
N THR A 2 15.90 6.16 -81.21
CA THR A 2 16.54 5.23 -80.24
C THR A 2 17.45 5.85 -79.16
N THR A 3 17.27 5.61 -77.85
CA THR A 3 17.13 4.30 -77.22
C THR A 3 16.74 4.47 -75.74
N LEU A 4 15.83 3.63 -75.28
CA LEU A 4 15.42 3.42 -73.90
C LEU A 4 16.49 2.60 -73.15
N LYS A 5 16.89 2.98 -71.91
CA LYS A 5 17.28 1.98 -70.91
C LYS A 5 17.21 2.52 -69.48
N THR A 6 16.21 2.02 -68.75
CA THR A 6 16.06 2.05 -67.29
C THR A 6 17.04 1.08 -66.62
N LEU A 7 17.02 1.03 -65.27
CA LEU A 7 17.77 0.20 -64.28
C LEU A 7 18.88 1.03 -63.61
N THR A 8 19.04 1.21 -62.29
CA THR A 8 18.70 0.48 -61.05
C THR A 8 18.82 1.49 -59.87
N ALA A 9 17.81 1.72 -59.03
CA ALA A 9 17.45 0.99 -57.81
C ALA A 9 18.42 1.14 -56.60
N ALA A 10 17.87 1.78 -55.55
CA ALA A 10 18.15 1.65 -54.11
C ALA A 10 19.44 2.24 -53.50
N ALA A 11 19.32 3.49 -53.05
CA ALA A 11 20.18 4.08 -52.03
C ALA A 11 20.00 3.35 -50.68
N LEU A 12 21.09 2.85 -50.10
CA LEU A 12 21.14 2.41 -48.70
C LEU A 12 20.98 3.64 -47.79
N ALA A 13 19.77 3.88 -47.30
CA ALA A 13 19.54 4.77 -46.17
C ALA A 13 19.83 3.99 -44.88
N ALA A 14 20.94 4.30 -44.22
CA ALA A 14 21.24 3.82 -42.88
C ALA A 14 20.21 4.43 -41.89
N ILE A 15 19.24 3.62 -41.47
CA ILE A 15 18.31 3.97 -40.40
C ILE A 15 19.11 3.92 -39.09
N THR A 16 19.55 5.09 -38.63
CA THR A 16 20.05 5.23 -37.26
C THR A 16 18.85 5.08 -36.32
N LEU A 17 18.77 3.92 -35.66
CA LEU A 17 17.88 3.72 -34.51
C LEU A 17 18.32 4.70 -33.42
N ALA A 18 17.68 5.87 -33.36
CA ALA A 18 17.73 6.74 -32.20
C ALA A 18 17.05 5.99 -31.06
N ALA A 19 17.84 5.33 -30.21
CA ALA A 19 17.37 4.81 -28.94
C ALA A 19 16.95 6.00 -28.07
N THR A 20 15.67 6.36 -28.11
CA THR A 20 15.08 7.26 -27.12
C THR A 20 15.21 6.56 -25.76
N PRO A 21 15.92 7.13 -24.77
CA PRO A 21 15.90 6.58 -23.43
C PRO A 21 14.45 6.66 -22.95
N GLY A 22 13.80 5.50 -22.83
CA GLY A 22 12.50 5.42 -22.18
C GLY A 22 12.68 5.90 -20.75
N PHE A 23 12.06 7.04 -20.41
CA PHE A 23 11.94 7.46 -19.02
C PHE A 23 11.15 6.38 -18.29
N ALA A 24 11.85 5.47 -17.60
CA ALA A 24 11.22 4.60 -16.64
C ALA A 24 10.63 5.52 -15.56
N LEU A 25 9.31 5.68 -15.57
CA LEU A 25 8.60 6.37 -14.50
C LEU A 25 8.92 5.61 -13.22
N ALA A 26 9.69 6.23 -12.34
CA ALA A 26 10.04 5.63 -11.06
C ALA A 26 8.75 5.32 -10.31
N LEU A 27 8.66 4.12 -9.75
CA LEU A 27 7.55 3.75 -8.89
C LEU A 27 7.46 4.75 -7.73
N GLU A 28 6.23 5.13 -7.38
CA GLU A 28 5.97 5.95 -6.20
C GLU A 28 6.61 5.28 -4.96
N PRO A 29 7.29 6.03 -4.07
CA PRO A 29 7.82 5.43 -2.85
C PRO A 29 6.70 4.75 -2.04
N LEU A 30 6.95 3.55 -1.48
CA LEU A 30 5.96 2.84 -0.66
C LEU A 30 5.44 3.68 0.53
N SER A 31 6.27 4.61 1.02
CA SER A 31 5.91 5.58 2.05
C SER A 31 4.85 6.60 1.62
N GLN A 32 4.74 6.87 0.32
CA GLN A 32 3.76 7.79 -0.28
C GLN A 32 2.58 7.04 -0.90
N ASN A 33 2.73 5.75 -1.19
CA ASN A 33 1.66 4.96 -1.79
C ASN A 33 0.44 4.84 -0.87
N LYS A 34 -0.65 5.54 -1.24
CA LYS A 34 -1.88 5.63 -0.44
C LYS A 34 -2.47 4.25 -0.13
N TYR A 35 -2.53 3.35 -1.11
CA TYR A 35 -3.14 2.02 -0.96
C TYR A 35 -2.42 1.17 0.10
N VAL A 36 -1.08 1.22 0.12
CA VAL A 36 -0.24 0.54 1.11
C VAL A 36 -0.42 1.18 2.49
N ASN A 37 -0.31 2.50 2.57
CA ASN A 37 -0.39 3.22 3.84
C ASN A 37 -1.75 3.06 4.51
N ASP A 38 -2.86 3.20 3.77
CA ASP A 38 -4.21 3.05 4.32
C ASP A 38 -4.44 1.68 4.96
N ARG A 39 -3.88 0.61 4.36
CA ARG A 39 -4.00 -0.76 4.90
C ARG A 39 -3.17 -0.96 6.17
N LEU A 40 -1.94 -0.45 6.19
CA LEU A 40 -1.09 -0.51 7.36
C LEU A 40 -1.67 0.31 8.53
N ILE A 41 -2.23 1.48 8.22
CA ILE A 41 -2.95 2.33 9.19
C ILE A 41 -4.17 1.58 9.72
N ALA A 42 -5.02 1.03 8.86
CA ALA A 42 -6.22 0.29 9.30
C ALA A 42 -5.87 -0.91 10.19
N ALA A 43 -4.86 -1.70 9.80
CA ALA A 43 -4.37 -2.81 10.61
C ALA A 43 -3.82 -2.32 11.96
N ARG A 44 -3.12 -1.18 11.99
CA ARG A 44 -2.62 -0.59 13.23
C ARG A 44 -3.75 -0.10 14.14
N ILE A 45 -4.79 0.53 13.59
CA ILE A 45 -5.97 0.98 14.35
C ILE A 45 -6.64 -0.24 15.01
N ALA A 46 -6.90 -1.30 14.24
CA ALA A 46 -7.45 -2.55 14.78
C ALA A 46 -6.56 -3.17 15.86
N ASP A 47 -5.23 -3.15 15.68
CA ASP A 47 -4.26 -3.64 16.67
C ASP A 47 -4.30 -2.83 17.98
N ARG A 48 -4.52 -1.50 17.92
CA ARG A 48 -4.71 -0.69 19.12
C ARG A 48 -6.04 -1.01 19.80
N ILE A 49 -7.13 -1.10 19.04
CA ILE A 49 -8.46 -1.41 19.60
C ILE A 49 -8.43 -2.73 20.35
N ARG A 50 -7.95 -3.83 19.75
CA ARG A 50 -7.91 -5.14 20.43
C ARG A 50 -7.00 -5.18 21.67
N LYS A 51 -5.96 -4.33 21.72
CA LYS A 51 -4.98 -4.32 22.82
C LYS A 51 -5.53 -3.57 24.03
N GLU A 52 -6.31 -2.52 23.78
CA GLU A 52 -6.82 -1.65 24.83
C GLU A 52 -8.27 -2.01 25.23
N CYS A 53 -9.06 -2.58 24.30
CA CYS A 53 -10.44 -3.00 24.56
C CYS A 53 -10.53 -4.49 24.94
N PRO A 54 -11.10 -4.84 26.11
CA PRO A 54 -11.26 -6.23 26.51
C PRO A 54 -12.29 -7.01 25.68
N SER A 55 -13.24 -6.34 25.01
CA SER A 55 -14.37 -6.99 24.29
C SER A 55 -14.08 -7.38 22.83
N TYR A 56 -12.90 -7.05 22.30
CA TYR A 56 -12.52 -7.37 20.92
C TYR A 56 -11.23 -8.16 20.85
N ASP A 57 -11.18 -9.12 19.93
CA ASP A 57 -9.99 -9.84 19.51
C ASP A 57 -9.63 -9.55 18.05
N ALA A 58 -8.43 -9.96 17.64
CA ALA A 58 -8.03 -9.93 16.24
C ALA A 58 -8.46 -11.20 15.50
N ARG A 59 -8.95 -11.01 14.27
CA ARG A 59 -9.04 -12.08 13.27
C ARG A 59 -7.66 -12.35 12.69
N MET A 60 -6.79 -13.02 13.45
CA MET A 60 -5.38 -13.20 13.10
C MET A 60 -5.18 -13.84 11.73
N ILE A 61 -5.91 -14.91 11.41
CA ILE A 61 -5.84 -15.59 10.10
C ILE A 61 -6.17 -14.61 8.96
N TYR A 62 -7.21 -13.80 9.13
CA TYR A 62 -7.59 -12.79 8.15
C TYR A 62 -6.51 -11.71 8.01
N ALA A 63 -5.99 -11.18 9.12
CA ALA A 63 -4.92 -10.19 9.12
C ALA A 63 -3.65 -10.67 8.39
N PHE A 64 -3.23 -11.92 8.64
CA PHE A 64 -2.12 -12.54 7.90
C PHE A 64 -2.42 -12.69 6.41
N GLY A 65 -3.64 -13.07 6.05
CA GLY A 65 -4.09 -13.12 4.66
C GLY A 65 -3.99 -11.77 3.97
N GLN A 66 -4.47 -10.70 4.61
CA GLN A 66 -4.40 -9.33 4.08
C GLN A 66 -2.94 -8.84 3.94
N ALA A 67 -2.06 -9.16 4.89
CA ALA A 67 -0.64 -8.81 4.80
C ALA A 67 0.04 -9.51 3.61
N ARG A 68 -0.25 -10.80 3.38
CA ARG A 68 0.25 -11.54 2.21
C ARG A 68 -0.30 -10.99 0.90
N ALA A 69 -1.59 -10.68 0.85
CA ALA A 69 -2.23 -10.08 -0.31
C ALA A 69 -1.63 -8.71 -0.65
N LEU A 70 -1.35 -7.88 0.37
CA LEU A 70 -0.69 -6.60 0.19
C LEU A 70 0.74 -6.75 -0.35
N LYS A 71 1.53 -7.68 0.21
CA LYS A 71 2.87 -7.98 -0.30
C LYS A 71 2.81 -8.44 -1.77
N ALA A 72 1.92 -9.38 -2.10
CA ALA A 72 1.74 -9.85 -3.47
C ALA A 72 1.33 -8.72 -4.42
N TRP A 73 0.43 -7.83 -3.98
CA TRP A 73 0.03 -6.65 -4.73
C TRP A 73 1.23 -5.72 -4.99
N THR A 74 2.05 -5.41 -3.97
CA THR A 74 3.25 -4.57 -4.16
C THR A 74 4.25 -5.20 -5.13
N LEU A 75 4.47 -6.52 -5.05
CA LEU A 75 5.33 -7.21 -6.02
C LEU A 75 4.77 -7.10 -7.45
N LYS A 76 3.45 -7.23 -7.61
CA LYS A 76 2.77 -7.05 -8.90
C LYS A 76 2.88 -5.63 -9.45
N GLN A 77 2.98 -4.62 -8.58
CA GLN A 77 3.22 -3.22 -9.00
C GLN A 77 4.68 -2.96 -9.43
N GLY A 78 5.58 -3.94 -9.29
CA GLY A 78 6.98 -3.82 -9.69
C GLY A 78 7.94 -3.48 -8.54
N TYR A 79 7.46 -3.36 -7.30
CA TYR A 79 8.34 -3.22 -6.14
C TYR A 79 9.08 -4.53 -5.89
N THR A 80 10.35 -4.43 -5.49
CA THR A 80 11.15 -5.59 -5.09
C THR A 80 10.92 -5.94 -3.63
N SER A 81 11.13 -7.21 -3.24
CA SER A 81 11.11 -7.63 -1.84
C SER A 81 12.04 -6.76 -0.97
N ARG A 82 13.22 -6.40 -1.47
CA ARG A 82 14.16 -5.52 -0.77
C ARG A 82 13.58 -4.14 -0.49
N GLN A 83 12.88 -3.53 -1.45
CA GLN A 83 12.22 -2.24 -1.24
C GLN A 83 11.09 -2.34 -0.22
N ILE A 84 10.32 -3.44 -0.27
CA ILE A 84 9.25 -3.71 0.71
C ILE A 84 9.85 -3.86 2.11
N ASP A 85 10.88 -4.67 2.26
CA ASP A 85 11.53 -4.91 3.56
C ASP A 85 12.18 -3.63 4.10
N ALA A 86 12.89 -2.87 3.25
CA ALA A 86 13.46 -1.59 3.62
C ALA A 86 12.41 -0.57 4.09
N PHE A 87 11.24 -0.53 3.43
CA PHE A 87 10.12 0.30 3.84
C PHE A 87 9.55 -0.16 5.19
N LEU A 88 9.31 -1.47 5.35
CA LEU A 88 8.78 -2.03 6.59
C LEU A 88 9.77 -1.87 7.75
N ASP A 89 11.08 -1.85 7.51
CA ASP A 89 12.11 -1.69 8.54
C ASP A 89 12.41 -0.23 8.90
N ASN A 90 12.01 0.71 8.04
CA ASN A 90 12.20 2.13 8.28
C ASN A 90 11.43 2.60 9.53
N LYS A 91 12.17 3.13 10.52
CA LYS A 91 11.62 3.59 11.80
C LYS A 91 10.74 4.84 11.66
N ASP A 92 11.08 5.74 10.74
CA ASP A 92 10.34 6.98 10.53
C ASP A 92 9.00 6.70 9.85
N ASP A 93 8.97 5.78 8.88
CA ASP A 93 7.72 5.32 8.27
C ASP A 93 6.81 4.61 9.27
N LYS A 94 7.36 3.72 10.10
CA LYS A 94 6.62 3.11 11.21
C LYS A 94 6.04 4.16 12.15
N LYS A 95 6.86 5.12 12.58
CA LYS A 95 6.44 6.21 13.48
C LYS A 95 5.32 7.05 12.87
N ARG A 96 5.44 7.40 11.60
CA ARG A 96 4.41 8.15 10.85
C ARG A 96 3.09 7.38 10.78
N ILE A 97 3.13 6.11 10.37
CA ILE A 97 1.93 5.26 10.29
C ILE A 97 1.25 5.14 11.66
N TYR A 98 2.04 4.99 12.73
CA TYR A 98 1.50 4.87 14.09
C TYR A 98 0.89 6.19 14.56
N ALA A 99 1.55 7.32 14.28
CA ALA A 99 1.00 8.64 14.60
C ALA A 99 -0.34 8.89 13.91
N VAL A 100 -0.48 8.53 12.64
CA VAL A 100 -1.76 8.66 11.91
C VAL A 100 -2.85 7.77 12.52
N ALA A 101 -2.51 6.53 12.89
CA ALA A 101 -3.46 5.63 13.54
C ALA A 101 -3.90 6.14 14.93
N ASP A 102 -2.95 6.62 15.74
CA ASP A 102 -3.22 7.13 17.09
C ASP A 102 -4.05 8.43 17.05
N ASP A 103 -3.75 9.31 16.10
CA ASP A 103 -4.50 10.54 15.84
C ASP A 103 -5.92 10.26 15.36
N TYR A 104 -6.10 9.27 14.47
CA TYR A 104 -7.43 8.76 14.10
C TYR A 104 -8.22 8.29 15.33
N LEU A 105 -7.62 7.42 16.16
CA LEU A 105 -8.27 6.89 17.36
C LEU A 105 -8.67 8.01 18.32
N LYS A 106 -7.78 8.98 18.55
CA LYS A 106 -8.05 10.14 19.38
C LYS A 106 -9.24 10.96 18.87
N ARG A 107 -9.29 11.25 17.57
CA ARG A 107 -10.42 11.97 16.96
C ARG A 107 -11.74 11.20 17.05
N ARG A 108 -11.69 9.87 17.12
CA ARG A 108 -12.87 9.02 17.30
C ARG A 108 -13.27 8.85 18.77
N GLY A 109 -12.54 9.48 19.69
CA GLY A 109 -12.86 9.51 21.12
C GLY A 109 -12.10 8.48 21.95
N ALA A 110 -11.09 7.81 21.40
CA ALA A 110 -10.22 6.95 22.21
C ALA A 110 -9.35 7.79 23.16
N VAL A 111 -9.35 7.43 24.44
CA VAL A 111 -8.61 8.08 25.50
C VAL A 111 -7.65 7.08 26.12
N ARG A 112 -6.35 7.42 26.15
CA ARG A 112 -5.31 6.57 26.74
C ARG A 112 -5.63 6.27 28.21
N GLY A 113 -5.59 5.00 28.58
CA GLY A 113 -5.95 4.53 29.94
C GLY A 113 -7.45 4.30 30.16
N ASN A 114 -8.30 4.56 29.18
CA ASN A 114 -9.72 4.25 29.23
C ASN A 114 -10.07 3.16 28.20
N ALA A 115 -10.11 1.91 28.64
CA ALA A 115 -10.39 0.76 27.79
C ALA A 115 -11.75 0.86 27.06
N GLN A 116 -12.78 1.35 27.76
CA GLN A 116 -14.13 1.49 27.24
C GLN A 116 -14.20 2.48 26.07
N SER A 117 -13.37 3.52 26.07
CA SER A 117 -13.28 4.44 24.94
C SER A 117 -12.78 3.76 23.65
N PHE A 118 -11.83 2.84 23.75
CA PHE A 118 -11.38 2.03 22.60
C PHE A 118 -12.45 1.03 22.16
N CYS A 119 -13.19 0.45 23.11
CA CYS A 119 -14.34 -0.40 22.77
C CYS A 119 -15.43 0.37 22.03
N ALA A 120 -15.72 1.62 22.43
CA ALA A 120 -16.68 2.47 21.75
C ALA A 120 -16.25 2.77 20.30
N VAL A 121 -14.96 3.06 20.08
CA VAL A 121 -14.42 3.19 18.71
C VAL A 121 -14.59 1.89 17.93
N GLY A 122 -14.25 0.74 18.52
CA GLY A 122 -14.48 -0.57 17.88
C GLY A 122 -15.94 -0.77 17.47
N ALA A 123 -16.89 -0.44 18.33
CA ALA A 123 -18.32 -0.53 18.03
C ALA A 123 -18.73 0.39 16.88
N GLN A 124 -18.20 1.63 16.83
CA GLN A 124 -18.41 2.54 15.71
C GLN A 124 -17.85 1.97 14.41
N GLU A 125 -16.68 1.34 14.43
CA GLU A 125 -16.09 0.73 13.23
C GLU A 125 -16.95 -0.43 12.70
N PHE A 126 -17.51 -1.26 13.57
CA PHE A 126 -18.48 -2.29 13.19
C PHE A 126 -19.77 -1.70 12.62
N ALA A 127 -20.33 -0.67 13.26
CA ALA A 127 -21.54 0.00 12.78
C ALA A 127 -21.35 0.63 11.39
N ASN A 128 -20.14 1.14 11.11
CA ASN A 128 -19.79 1.75 9.82
C ASN A 128 -19.36 0.73 8.76
N ASN A 129 -19.36 -0.58 9.06
CA ASN A 129 -18.82 -1.63 8.18
C ASN A 129 -17.41 -1.30 7.64
N SER A 130 -16.58 -0.72 8.49
CA SER A 130 -15.29 -0.20 8.05
C SER A 130 -14.29 -1.32 7.75
N TYR A 131 -13.29 -1.01 6.93
CA TYR A 131 -12.18 -1.96 6.69
C TYR A 131 -11.44 -2.31 7.99
N ILE A 132 -11.38 -1.40 8.96
CA ILE A 132 -10.79 -1.65 10.30
C ILE A 132 -11.55 -2.76 11.03
N ALA A 133 -12.88 -2.76 10.98
CA ALA A 133 -13.72 -3.77 11.62
C ALA A 133 -13.49 -5.18 11.06
N THR A 134 -13.07 -5.31 9.81
CA THR A 134 -12.78 -6.62 9.20
C THR A 134 -11.62 -7.37 9.89
N PHE A 135 -10.74 -6.65 10.58
CA PHE A 135 -9.64 -7.23 11.38
C PHE A 135 -10.06 -7.62 12.79
N LEU A 136 -11.26 -7.25 13.23
CA LEU A 136 -11.74 -7.43 14.60
C LEU A 136 -12.82 -8.50 14.69
N VAL A 137 -12.91 -9.16 15.83
CA VAL A 137 -14.01 -10.05 16.20
C VAL A 137 -14.41 -9.75 17.63
N LYS A 138 -15.71 -9.79 17.92
CA LYS A 138 -16.21 -9.65 19.29
C LYS A 138 -15.88 -10.93 20.06
N LYS A 139 -15.42 -10.79 21.30
CA LYS A 139 -15.26 -11.91 22.22
C LYS A 139 -16.60 -12.44 22.72
#